data_AF-A0A1Z5L063-F1
#
_entry.id   AF-A0A1Z5L063-F1
#
_cell.length_a   1.000
_cell.length_b   1.000
_cell.length_c   1.000
_cell.angle_alpha   90.00
_cell.angle_beta   90.00
_cell.angle_gamma   90.00
#
_symmetry.space_group_name_H-M   'P 1'
#
loop_
_entity.id
_entity.type
_entity.pdbx_description
1 polymer ?
#
loop_
_entity_poly.entity_id
_entity_poly.type
_entity_poly.pdbx_seq_one_letter_code
_entity_poly.pdbx_strand_id
1 'polypeptide(L)'
;MLQEIEYSYFENSNIQVATACQLIKNDSALASGYHAIGFSQGSQFLRAVAQRCPDPPMLNLVTLGGQHQGIFGLPRCPGEESKWCDLARRLLETHFTETNMLLRVSFWRISTTIDRRKMRLTRRTY
;
A
#
# COMPACT_ATOMS: atom_id res chain seq x y z
N MET A 1 14.82 10.09 12.93
CA MET A 1 14.09 11.14 12.18
C MET A 1 14.41 11.15 10.68
N LEU A 2 15.56 11.63 10.19
CA LEU A 2 15.84 11.64 8.74
C LEU A 2 15.87 10.23 8.13
N GLN A 3 16.52 9.30 8.82
CA GLN A 3 16.63 7.91 8.37
C GLN A 3 15.26 7.19 8.36
N GLU A 4 14.36 7.48 9.31
CA GLU A 4 13.00 6.91 9.34
C GLU A 4 12.12 7.45 8.21
N ILE A 5 12.29 8.73 7.86
CA ILE A 5 11.63 9.32 6.69
C ILE A 5 12.15 8.63 5.42
N GLU A 6 13.46 8.40 5.34
CA GLU A 6 14.05 7.73 4.19
C GLU A 6 13.55 6.29 4.05
N TYR A 7 13.53 5.52 5.14
CA TYR A 7 12.96 4.17 5.18
C TYR A 7 11.46 4.17 4.83
N SER A 8 10.69 5.14 5.33
CA SER A 8 9.24 5.23 5.06
C SER A 8 8.92 5.67 3.62
N TYR A 9 9.88 6.18 2.84
CA TYR A 9 9.65 6.65 1.47
C TYR A 9 10.38 5.86 0.39
N PHE A 10 11.60 5.37 0.66
CA PHE A 10 12.53 4.87 -0.35
C PHE A 10 12.99 3.41 -0.13
N GLU A 11 12.58 2.74 0.95
CA GLU A 11 12.94 1.33 1.16
C GLU A 11 12.00 0.39 0.39
N ASN A 12 12.50 -0.75 -0.05
CA ASN A 12 11.66 -1.75 -0.71
C ASN A 12 10.63 -2.35 0.26
N SER A 13 9.34 -2.33 -0.10
CA SER A 13 8.25 -2.87 0.74
C SER A 13 8.44 -4.35 1.10
N ASN A 14 9.08 -5.14 0.23
CA ASN A 14 9.34 -6.56 0.53
C ASN A 14 10.39 -6.71 1.64
N ILE A 15 11.37 -5.80 1.72
CA ILE A 15 12.35 -5.78 2.81
C ILE A 15 11.64 -5.43 4.11
N GLN A 16 10.79 -4.40 4.12
CA GLN A 16 10.01 -4.03 5.32
C GLN A 16 9.15 -5.18 5.83
N VAL A 17 8.45 -5.89 4.94
CA VAL A 17 7.65 -7.06 5.31
C VAL A 17 8.53 -8.18 5.85
N ALA A 18 9.69 -8.45 5.24
CA ALA A 18 10.62 -9.47 5.71
C ALA A 18 11.19 -9.13 7.10
N THR A 19 11.58 -7.87 7.33
CA THR A 19 12.04 -7.36 8.62
C THR A 19 10.96 -7.51 9.68
N ALA A 20 9.71 -7.12 9.37
CA ALA A 20 8.58 -7.30 10.28
C ALA A 20 8.35 -8.78 10.63
N CYS A 21 8.41 -9.69 9.64
CA CYS A 21 8.30 -11.13 9.88
C CYS A 21 9.38 -11.63 10.86
N GLN A 22 10.63 -11.18 10.72
CA GLN A 22 11.71 -11.57 11.62
C GLN A 22 11.51 -11.04 13.04
N LEU A 23 11.11 -9.77 13.16
CA LEU A 23 10.85 -9.16 14.47
C LEU A 23 9.72 -9.89 15.20
N ILE A 24 8.61 -10.17 14.50
CA ILE A 24 7.45 -10.87 15.07
C ILE A 24 7.83 -12.29 15.48
N LYS A 25 8.59 -13.01 14.64
CA LYS A 25 9.01 -14.39 14.93
C LYS A 25 9.93 -14.49 16.13
N ASN A 26 10.79 -13.49 16.34
CA ASN A 26 11.76 -13.48 17.43
C ASN A 26 11.19 -12.92 18.75
N ASP A 27 9.97 -12.42 18.74
CA ASP A 27 9.29 -11.94 19.94
C ASP A 27 8.51 -13.08 20.62
N SER A 28 9.04 -13.56 21.75
CA SER A 28 8.41 -14.63 22.52
C SER A 28 7.04 -14.24 23.08
N ALA A 29 6.74 -12.95 23.25
CA ALA A 29 5.42 -12.49 23.68
C ALA A 29 4.34 -12.70 22.61
N LEU A 30 4.74 -12.80 21.33
CA LEU A 30 3.84 -13.02 20.20
C LEU A 30 3.70 -14.49 19.81
N ALA A 31 4.45 -15.39 20.45
CA ALA A 31 4.54 -16.81 20.07
C ALA A 31 3.20 -17.55 20.10
N SER A 32 2.29 -17.17 21.00
CA SER A 32 0.93 -17.74 21.09
C SER A 32 -0.08 -17.09 20.14
N GLY A 33 0.38 -16.23 19.25
CA GLY A 33 -0.42 -15.48 18.31
C GLY A 33 -0.63 -14.03 18.74
N TYR A 34 -0.98 -13.18 17.78
CA TYR A 34 -1.05 -11.74 17.98
C TYR A 34 -2.16 -11.07 17.17
N HIS A 35 -2.64 -9.93 17.65
CA HIS A 35 -3.52 -9.05 16.89
C HIS A 35 -2.70 -7.92 16.26
N ALA A 36 -3.12 -7.46 15.09
CA ALA A 36 -2.43 -6.41 14.36
C ALA A 36 -3.39 -5.30 13.95
N ILE A 37 -2.94 -4.04 14.04
CA ILE A 37 -3.69 -2.86 13.60
C ILE A 37 -2.85 -2.11 12.58
N GLY A 38 -3.34 -1.99 11.35
CA GLY A 38 -2.65 -1.30 10.28
C GLY A 38 -3.33 0.00 9.88
N PHE A 39 -2.58 1.09 9.85
CA PHE A 39 -3.04 2.40 9.40
C PHE A 39 -2.52 2.71 8.00
N SER A 40 -3.38 3.25 7.12
CA SER A 40 -3.00 3.69 5.77
C SER A 40 -2.23 2.59 5.00
N GLN A 41 -1.01 2.85 4.50
CA GLN A 41 -0.22 1.83 3.80
C GLN A 41 0.14 0.62 4.68
N GLY A 42 0.25 0.82 5.99
CA GLY A 42 0.59 -0.24 6.96
C GLY A 42 -0.43 -1.37 6.99
N SER A 43 -1.70 -1.11 6.64
CA SER A 43 -2.72 -2.16 6.49
C SER A 43 -2.35 -3.20 5.42
N GLN A 44 -1.71 -2.77 4.34
CA GLN A 44 -1.31 -3.65 3.26
C GLN A 44 -0.04 -4.43 3.60
N PHE A 45 0.89 -3.80 4.34
CA PHE A 45 2.06 -4.48 4.86
C PHE A 45 1.68 -5.58 5.85
N LEU A 46 0.80 -5.30 6.81
CA LEU A 46 0.34 -6.32 7.76
C LEU A 46 -0.44 -7.44 7.08
N ARG A 47 -1.23 -7.13 6.04
CA ARG A 47 -1.81 -8.17 5.19
C ARG A 47 -0.72 -9.02 4.51
N ALA A 48 0.36 -8.41 4.00
CA ALA A 48 1.46 -9.15 3.41
C ALA A 48 2.21 -10.01 4.44
N VAL A 49 2.38 -9.53 5.68
CA VAL A 49 2.91 -10.32 6.82
C VAL A 49 2.03 -11.54 7.05
N ALA A 50 0.72 -11.36 7.22
CA ALA A 50 -0.23 -12.47 7.41
C ALA A 50 -0.18 -13.52 6.29
N GLN A 51 0.06 -13.08 5.04
CA GLN A 51 0.12 -13.96 3.88
C GLN A 51 1.48 -14.65 3.70
N ARG A 52 2.60 -14.05 4.16
CA ARG A 52 3.96 -14.53 3.87
C ARG A 52 4.63 -15.23 5.05
N CYS A 53 4.30 -14.84 6.27
CA CYS A 53 4.89 -15.41 7.50
C CYS A 53 3.77 -15.71 8.51
N PRO A 54 3.08 -16.85 8.37
CA PRO A 54 1.93 -17.21 9.19
C PRO A 54 2.29 -17.70 10.61
N ASP A 55 3.57 -17.72 10.97
CA ASP A 55 4.09 -18.22 12.24
C ASP A 55 4.97 -17.14 12.92
N PRO A 56 4.62 -16.66 14.13
CA PRO A 56 3.41 -17.00 14.92
C PRO A 56 2.10 -16.52 14.26
N PRO A 57 0.92 -17.07 14.64
CA PRO A 57 -0.33 -16.81 13.95
C PRO A 57 -0.88 -15.40 14.23
N MET A 58 -1.16 -14.65 13.16
CA MET A 58 -1.95 -13.41 13.26
C MET A 58 -3.43 -13.76 13.46
N LEU A 59 -3.98 -13.41 14.62
CA LEU A 59 -5.34 -13.76 15.03
C LEU A 59 -6.38 -12.83 14.41
N ASN A 60 -6.21 -11.51 14.60
CA ASN A 60 -7.07 -10.49 14.00
C ASN A 60 -6.24 -9.40 13.35
N LEU A 61 -6.64 -8.97 12.16
CA LEU A 61 -6.10 -7.80 11.48
C LEU A 61 -7.18 -6.72 11.39
N VAL A 62 -6.99 -5.60 12.07
CA VAL A 62 -7.82 -4.41 11.94
C VAL A 62 -7.14 -3.42 11.00
N THR A 63 -7.85 -2.93 10.00
CA THR A 63 -7.30 -1.99 9.02
C THR A 63 -8.04 -0.66 9.04
N LEU A 64 -7.28 0.43 9.11
CA LEU A 64 -7.80 1.79 9.24
C LEU A 64 -7.31 2.61 8.04
N GLY A 65 -8.20 2.74 7.04
CA GLY A 65 -7.91 3.45 5.80
C GLY A 65 -6.97 2.72 4.84
N GLY A 66 -6.87 1.39 4.95
CA GLY A 66 -5.96 0.56 4.14
C GLY A 66 -6.33 0.47 2.67
N GLN A 67 -5.37 0.68 1.77
CA GLN A 67 -5.63 0.67 0.32
C GLN A 67 -5.40 -0.72 -0.30
N HIS A 68 -6.11 -1.76 0.15
CA HIS A 68 -5.84 -3.16 -0.24
C HIS A 68 -5.82 -3.47 -1.75
N GLN A 69 -6.41 -2.59 -2.58
CA GLN A 69 -6.39 -2.67 -4.05
C GLN A 69 -5.42 -1.67 -4.69
N GLY A 70 -4.49 -1.11 -3.92
CA GLY A 70 -3.63 -0.02 -4.35
C GLY A 70 -4.33 1.33 -4.45
N ILE A 71 -3.59 2.32 -4.95
CA ILE A 71 -4.08 3.66 -5.26
C ILE A 71 -3.96 3.94 -6.76
N PHE A 72 -4.93 4.68 -7.30
CA PHE A 72 -4.95 5.13 -8.69
C PHE A 72 -5.29 6.63 -8.72
N GLY A 73 -4.32 7.47 -8.38
CA GLY A 73 -4.49 8.92 -8.37
C GLY A 73 -3.76 9.61 -7.24
N LEU A 74 -3.48 10.90 -7.44
CA LEU A 74 -2.88 11.76 -6.43
C LEU A 74 -3.98 12.38 -5.55
N PRO A 75 -3.79 12.47 -4.22
CA PRO A 75 -4.73 13.13 -3.33
C PRO A 75 -5.05 14.55 -3.83
N ARG A 76 -6.35 14.91 -3.85
CA ARG A 76 -6.84 16.22 -4.32
C ARG A 76 -6.52 16.56 -5.79
N CYS A 77 -6.24 15.56 -6.63
CA CYS A 77 -5.98 15.74 -8.07
C CYS A 77 -6.97 14.91 -8.91
N PRO A 78 -8.27 15.28 -8.97
CA PRO A 78 -9.25 14.58 -9.79
C PRO A 78 -8.87 14.70 -11.28
N GLY A 79 -8.51 13.57 -11.90
CA GLY A 79 -8.06 13.52 -13.31
C GLY A 79 -9.09 14.00 -14.34
N GLU A 80 -10.37 14.15 -13.94
CA GLU A 80 -11.43 14.69 -14.80
C GLU A 80 -11.48 16.23 -14.81
N GLU A 81 -10.92 16.91 -13.80
CA GLU A 81 -11.04 18.38 -13.64
C GLU A 81 -9.76 19.13 -14.02
N SER A 82 -8.63 18.44 -14.19
CA SER A 82 -7.35 19.05 -14.58
C SER A 82 -6.54 18.15 -15.51
N LYS A 83 -6.27 18.64 -16.72
CA LYS A 83 -5.39 17.98 -17.71
C LYS A 83 -3.98 17.75 -17.16
N TRP A 84 -3.53 18.60 -16.23
CA TRP A 84 -2.24 18.48 -15.56
C TRP A 84 -2.22 17.32 -14.56
N CYS A 85 -3.32 17.03 -13.88
CA CYS A 85 -3.45 15.86 -13.01
C CYS A 85 -3.41 14.54 -13.81
N ASP A 86 -4.10 14.47 -14.97
CA ASP A 86 -4.05 13.28 -15.82
C ASP A 86 -2.67 13.08 -16.47
N LEU A 87 -2.00 14.18 -16.86
CA LEU A 87 -0.63 14.13 -17.38
C LEU A 87 0.36 13.67 -16.30
N ALA A 88 0.30 14.24 -15.10
CA ALA A 88 1.14 13.83 -13.97
C ALA A 88 0.92 12.35 -13.63
N ARG A 89 -0.34 11.87 -13.63
CA ARG A 89 -0.67 10.45 -13.45
C ARG A 89 -0.01 9.56 -14.50
N ARG A 90 -0.10 9.92 -15.78
CA ARG A 90 0.50 9.15 -16.88
C ARG A 90 2.02 9.14 -16.85
N LEU A 91 2.65 10.27 -16.53
CA LEU A 91 4.11 10.37 -16.39
C LEU A 91 4.61 9.51 -15.22
N LEU A 92 3.88 9.52 -14.10
CA LEU A 92 4.16 8.65 -12.97
C LEU A 92 4.01 7.17 -13.36
N GLU A 93 2.98 6.80 -14.12
CA GLU A 93 2.78 5.42 -14.61
C GLU A 93 3.95 4.91 -15.47
N THR A 94 4.48 5.74 -16.38
CA THR A 94 5.64 5.38 -17.20
C THR A 94 6.94 5.27 -16.41
N HIS A 95 7.10 6.04 -15.34
CA HIS A 95 8.32 6.01 -14.52
C HIS A 95 8.29 4.87 -13.47
N PHE A 96 7.09 4.50 -13.01
CA PHE A 96 6.85 3.42 -12.07
C PHE A 96 7.12 2.02 -12.64
N THR A 97 7.04 1.83 -13.96
CA THR A 97 7.45 0.57 -14.59
C THR A 97 8.96 0.33 -14.54
N GLU A 98 9.77 1.36 -14.35
CA GLU A 98 11.24 1.25 -14.35
C GLU A 98 11.87 1.20 -12.95
N THR A 99 11.13 1.58 -11.89
CA THR A 99 11.71 1.75 -10.55
C THR A 99 10.95 0.99 -9.44
N ASN A 100 11.56 -0.06 -8.89
CA ASN A 100 11.08 -0.76 -7.67
C ASN A 100 11.48 -0.04 -6.36
N MET A 101 11.93 1.22 -6.45
CA MET A 101 12.65 1.92 -5.38
C MET A 101 11.77 2.80 -4.48
N LEU A 102 10.52 3.08 -4.85
CA LEU A 102 9.62 3.90 -4.01
C LEU A 102 8.47 3.06 -3.46
N LEU A 103 8.20 3.19 -2.15
CA LEU A 103 7.09 2.49 -1.48
C LEU A 103 5.72 2.80 -2.11
N ARG A 104 5.59 3.98 -2.70
CA ARG A 104 4.40 4.40 -3.44
C ARG A 104 4.23 3.66 -4.77
N VAL A 105 5.32 3.23 -5.43
CA VAL A 105 5.26 2.42 -6.66
C VAL A 105 4.63 1.07 -6.36
N SER A 106 5.03 0.45 -5.25
CA SER A 106 4.63 -0.92 -4.88
C SER A 106 3.13 -1.09 -4.69
N PHE A 107 2.39 0.01 -4.50
CA PHE A 107 0.94 0.04 -4.36
C PHE A 107 0.23 0.86 -5.45
N TRP A 108 0.98 1.37 -6.44
CA TRP A 108 0.38 2.09 -7.55
C TRP A 108 -0.29 1.08 -8.48
N ARG A 109 -1.62 1.17 -8.57
CA ARG A 109 -2.41 0.30 -9.45
C ARG A 109 -2.64 1.03 -10.75
N ILE A 110 -2.11 0.49 -11.86
CA ILE A 110 -2.43 1.01 -13.20
C ILE A 110 -3.89 0.65 -13.53
N SER A 111 -4.77 1.65 -13.65
CA SER A 111 -6.17 1.42 -14.05
C SER A 111 -6.25 0.99 -15.51
N THR A 112 -6.71 -0.24 -15.72
CA THR A 112 -7.28 -0.66 -17.01
C THR A 112 -8.73 -0.17 -17.14
N THR A 113 -9.31 -0.33 -18.33
CA THR A 113 -10.66 0.13 -18.74
C THR A 113 -11.79 -0.23 -17.76
N ILE A 114 -11.61 -1.27 -16.93
CA ILE A 114 -12.58 -1.76 -15.95
C ILE A 114 -12.79 -0.76 -14.79
N ASP A 115 -11.73 -0.10 -14.32
CA ASP A 115 -11.81 0.81 -13.18
C ASP A 115 -12.42 2.17 -13.55
N ARG A 116 -12.21 2.64 -14.80
CA ARG A 116 -12.87 3.86 -15.30
C ARG A 116 -14.39 3.75 -15.30
N ARG A 117 -14.93 2.55 -15.58
CA ARG A 117 -16.38 2.30 -15.50
C ARG A 117 -16.89 2.30 -14.07
N LYS A 118 -16.14 1.74 -13.12
CA LYS A 118 -16.54 1.69 -11.69
C LYS A 118 -16.53 3.08 -11.05
N MET A 119 -15.52 3.92 -11.30
CA MET A 119 -15.50 5.31 -10.80
C MET A 119 -16.64 6.16 -11.36
N ARG A 120 -17.01 5.95 -12.64
CA ARG A 120 -18.14 6.65 -13.26
C ARG A 120 -19.49 6.20 -12.69
N LEU A 121 -19.59 4.95 -12.21
CA LEU A 121 -20.80 4.42 -11.56
C LEU A 121 -20.94 4.92 -10.11
N THR A 122 -19.87 4.99 -9.33
CA THR A 122 -19.93 5.47 -7.93
C THR A 122 -20.22 6.97 -7.81
N ARG A 123 -19.90 7.77 -8.83
CA ARG A 123 -20.30 9.19 -8.93
C ARG A 123 -21.77 9.42 -9.32
N ARG A 124 -22.50 8.40 -9.78
CA ARG A 124 -23.94 8.51 -10.15
C ARG A 124 -24.90 8.20 -8.99
N THR A 125 -24.39 7.69 -7.88
CA THR A 125 -25.18 7.24 -6.72
C THR A 125 -25.12 8.20 -5.53
N TYR A 126 -24.66 9.44 -5.75
CA TYR A 126 -24.75 10.55 -4.80
C TYR A 126 -25.28 11.79 -5.51
#